data_AF-A0A7K7X656-F1
#
_entry.id   AF-A0A7K7X656-F1
#
_cell.length_a   1.000
_cell.length_b   1.000
_cell.length_c   1.000
_cell.angle_alpha   90.00
_cell.angle_beta   90.00
_cell.angle_gamma   90.00
#
_symmetry.space_group_name_H-M   'P 1'
#
loop_
_entity.id
_entity.type
_entity.pdbx_description
1 polymer ?
#
loop_
_entity_poly.entity_id
_entity_poly.type
_entity_poly.pdbx_seq_one_letter_code
_entity_poly.pdbx_strand_id
1 'polypeptide(L)'
;MRVPNSVVLPVGTHVDCCQEQEVAEKTHDIMARITAMLMERKSNLAHFIDNLEGSEEPKFYVDQWERLKEMESCTLTILNLVAVNCTDHRDIKKLEATILEHVKNEELFPEVVRVLPPVYRQVEAAIVDIARSEEMADHGMMDLQYLLSKLSQRKHLAGLGRELLQDILRYLHRIGLVVWYEEIKHLESTVFLQPTFLITMFKVSVGIRTISSTEPKP
;
A
#
# COMPACT_ATOMS: atom_id res chain seq x y z
N MET A 1 0.18 -7.53 -5.24
CA MET A 1 0.88 -6.30 -4.85
C MET A 1 1.70 -6.52 -3.58
N ARG A 2 3.00 -6.77 -3.69
CA ARG A 2 3.94 -6.45 -2.60
C ARG A 2 4.37 -5.01 -2.85
N VAL A 3 4.41 -4.17 -1.83
CA VAL A 3 4.85 -2.77 -1.99
C VAL A 3 6.38 -2.80 -2.10
N PRO A 4 6.97 -2.58 -3.29
CA PRO A 4 8.43 -2.52 -3.41
C PRO A 4 8.96 -1.37 -2.56
N ASN A 5 10.16 -1.53 -1.99
CA ASN A 5 10.80 -0.52 -1.13
C ASN A 5 9.96 -0.14 0.10
N SER A 6 9.30 -1.13 0.71
CA SER A 6 8.53 -0.91 1.93
C SER A 6 9.44 -0.56 3.11
N VAL A 7 9.06 0.46 3.87
CA VAL A 7 9.69 0.83 5.14
C VAL A 7 8.76 0.42 6.27
N VAL A 8 9.27 -0.30 7.26
CA VAL A 8 8.50 -0.76 8.42
C VAL A 8 9.11 -0.15 9.68
N LEU A 9 8.25 0.49 10.47
CA LEU A 9 8.56 0.97 11.81
C LEU A 9 7.92 0.03 12.84
N PRO A 10 8.68 -0.86 13.50
CA PRO A 10 8.14 -1.65 14.60
C PRO A 10 7.76 -0.73 15.77
N VAL A 11 6.60 -0.95 16.36
CA VAL A 11 6.15 -0.18 17.54
C VAL A 11 5.83 -1.15 18.67
N GLY A 12 6.58 -1.05 19.76
CA GLY A 12 6.30 -1.75 21.01
C GLY A 12 5.36 -0.91 21.86
N THR A 13 4.20 -1.44 22.21
CA THR A 13 3.21 -0.77 23.06
C THR A 13 3.28 -1.29 24.49
N HIS A 14 2.61 -0.60 25.42
CA HIS A 14 2.46 -1.01 26.83
C HIS A 14 3.76 -0.99 27.64
N VAL A 15 4.65 -0.04 27.38
CA VAL A 15 5.90 0.15 28.13
C VAL A 15 5.64 0.40 29.63
N ASP A 16 4.48 0.97 29.96
CA ASP A 16 4.01 1.18 31.34
C ASP A 16 3.86 -0.11 32.15
N CYS A 17 3.74 -1.26 31.49
CA CYS A 17 3.63 -2.57 32.10
C CYS A 17 4.98 -3.31 32.24
N CYS A 18 6.09 -2.68 31.82
CA CYS A 18 7.43 -3.29 31.81
C CYS A 18 8.44 -2.42 32.55
N GLN A 19 9.48 -3.07 33.09
CA GLN A 19 10.63 -2.34 33.64
C GLN A 19 11.52 -1.82 32.50
N GLU A 20 12.25 -0.71 32.71
CA GLU A 20 13.12 -0.14 31.68
C GLU A 20 14.14 -1.14 31.11
N GLN A 21 14.72 -1.98 31.99
CA GLN A 21 15.63 -3.03 31.56
C GLN A 21 14.94 -4.08 30.68
N GLU A 22 13.74 -4.50 31.04
CA GLU A 22 12.94 -5.46 30.27
C GLU A 22 12.60 -4.91 28.88
N VAL A 23 12.27 -3.62 28.79
CA VAL A 23 11.99 -2.94 27.52
C VAL A 23 13.23 -2.94 26.63
N ALA A 24 14.40 -2.64 27.19
CA ALA A 24 15.67 -2.65 26.45
C ALA A 24 16.02 -4.05 25.93
N GLU A 25 15.91 -5.07 26.79
CA GLU A 25 16.18 -6.47 26.44
C GLU A 25 15.24 -6.97 25.34
N LYS A 26 13.93 -6.72 25.48
CA LYS A 26 12.92 -7.09 24.47
C LYS A 26 13.15 -6.36 23.15
N THR A 27 13.46 -5.07 23.20
CA THR A 27 13.74 -4.28 22.00
C THR A 27 14.93 -4.87 21.25
N HIS A 28 16.01 -5.22 21.97
CA HIS A 28 17.19 -5.84 21.37
C HIS A 28 16.88 -7.22 20.77
N ASP A 29 16.22 -8.10 21.51
CA ASP A 29 15.84 -9.45 21.03
C ASP A 29 14.95 -9.38 19.78
N ILE A 30 13.93 -8.51 19.79
CA ILE A 30 13.03 -8.33 18.64
C ILE A 30 13.81 -7.87 17.40
N MET A 31 14.66 -6.85 17.55
CA MET A 31 15.45 -6.34 16.42
C MET A 31 16.45 -7.39 15.91
N ALA A 32 17.09 -8.15 16.80
CA ALA A 32 17.99 -9.24 16.43
C ALA A 32 17.26 -10.33 15.64
N ARG A 33 16.07 -10.75 16.08
CA ARG A 33 15.24 -11.74 15.39
C ARG A 33 14.77 -11.27 14.02
N ILE A 34 14.34 -10.01 13.91
CA ILE A 34 13.95 -9.44 12.62
C ILE A 34 15.15 -9.45 11.66
N THR A 35 16.32 -9.06 12.14
CA THR A 35 17.56 -9.03 11.35
C THR A 35 17.95 -10.44 10.89
N ALA A 36 17.88 -11.44 11.78
CA ALA A 36 18.13 -12.84 11.45
C ALA A 36 17.15 -13.36 10.38
N MET A 37 15.84 -13.09 10.54
CA MET A 37 14.80 -13.48 9.59
C MET A 37 15.03 -12.86 8.19
N LEU A 38 15.46 -11.60 8.14
CA LEU A 38 15.77 -10.94 6.86
C LEU A 38 17.00 -11.54 6.18
N MET A 39 18.05 -11.82 6.95
CA MET A 39 19.26 -12.46 6.43
C MET A 39 18.99 -13.88 5.92
N GLU A 40 18.24 -14.67 6.69
CA GLU A 40 17.82 -16.02 6.28
C GLU A 40 16.99 -15.97 4.99
N ARG A 41 16.00 -15.09 4.93
CA ARG A 41 15.18 -14.91 3.72
C ARG A 41 16.02 -14.53 2.51
N LYS A 42 16.97 -13.59 2.67
CA LYS A 42 17.86 -13.17 1.59
C LYS A 42 18.76 -14.32 1.13
N SER A 43 19.34 -15.07 2.07
CA SER A 43 20.17 -16.23 1.76
C SER A 43 19.39 -17.32 1.03
N ASN A 44 18.17 -17.60 1.47
CA ASN A 44 17.30 -18.59 0.83
C ASN A 44 16.96 -18.17 -0.61
N LEU A 45 16.59 -16.90 -0.82
CA LEU A 45 16.30 -16.37 -2.16
C LEU A 45 17.51 -16.47 -3.09
N ALA A 46 18.69 -16.04 -2.63
CA ALA A 46 19.92 -16.13 -3.41
C ALA A 46 20.23 -17.58 -3.79
N HIS A 47 20.16 -18.50 -2.83
CA HIS A 47 20.38 -19.94 -3.08
C HIS A 47 19.37 -20.51 -4.09
N PHE A 48 18.09 -20.12 -4.04
CA PHE A 48 17.11 -20.56 -5.04
C PHE A 48 17.38 -19.99 -6.43
N ILE A 49 17.81 -18.73 -6.52
CA ILE A 49 18.18 -18.10 -7.79
C ILE A 49 19.39 -18.82 -8.41
N ASP A 50 20.44 -19.04 -7.62
CA ASP A 50 21.67 -19.72 -8.06
C ASP A 50 21.39 -21.14 -8.56
N ASN A 51 20.54 -21.89 -7.86
CA ASN A 51 20.16 -23.25 -8.25
C ASN A 51 19.37 -23.29 -9.57
N LEU A 52 18.53 -22.29 -9.83
CA LEU A 52 17.77 -22.21 -11.08
C LEU A 52 18.66 -21.75 -12.24
N GLU A 53 19.63 -20.87 -12.00
CA GLU A 53 20.62 -20.46 -13.01
C GLU A 53 21.55 -21.61 -13.41
N GLY A 54 21.86 -22.52 -12.50
CA GLY A 54 22.67 -23.72 -12.76
C GLY A 54 21.94 -24.93 -13.37
N SER A 55 20.63 -24.82 -13.65
CA SER A 55 19.82 -25.94 -14.16
C SER A 55 20.08 -26.23 -15.66
N GLU A 56 20.06 -27.51 -16.05
CA GLU A 56 20.29 -27.95 -17.43
C GLU A 56 19.19 -27.51 -18.41
N GLU A 57 18.00 -27.12 -17.90
CA GLU A 57 16.88 -26.64 -18.72
C GLU A 57 16.34 -25.25 -18.29
N PRO A 58 17.10 -24.16 -18.49
CA PRO A 58 16.73 -22.82 -18.01
C PRO A 58 15.40 -22.28 -18.58
N LYS A 59 15.02 -22.74 -19.79
CA LYS A 59 13.86 -22.25 -20.53
C LYS A 59 12.52 -22.56 -19.88
N PHE A 60 12.43 -23.61 -19.05
CA PHE A 60 11.19 -23.97 -18.35
C PHE A 60 10.97 -23.17 -17.06
N TYR A 61 11.99 -22.50 -16.55
CA TYR A 61 11.96 -21.80 -15.26
C TYR A 61 12.04 -20.28 -15.37
N VAL A 62 11.99 -19.72 -16.58
CA VAL A 62 12.12 -18.27 -16.82
C VAL A 62 11.12 -17.49 -15.97
N ASP A 63 9.84 -17.84 -16.01
CA ASP A 63 8.79 -17.17 -15.22
C ASP A 63 9.02 -17.26 -13.70
N GLN A 64 9.54 -18.39 -13.21
CA GLN A 64 9.83 -18.59 -11.79
C GLN A 64 11.06 -17.80 -11.35
N TRP A 65 12.07 -17.75 -12.20
CA TRP A 65 13.30 -17.00 -12.00
C TRP A 65 13.06 -15.49 -12.03
N GLU A 66 12.27 -14.99 -12.99
CA GLU A 66 11.87 -13.58 -13.05
C GLU A 66 11.14 -13.18 -11.77
N ARG A 67 10.18 -14.00 -11.32
CA ARG A 67 9.46 -13.77 -10.06
C ARG A 67 10.37 -13.78 -8.84
N LEU A 68 11.38 -14.64 -8.80
CA LEU A 68 12.35 -14.67 -7.70
C LEU A 68 13.27 -13.45 -7.71
N LYS A 69 13.68 -12.97 -8.89
CA LYS A 69 14.44 -11.72 -9.03
C LYS A 69 13.63 -10.49 -8.66
N GLU A 70 12.34 -10.45 -9.00
CA GLU A 70 11.41 -9.45 -8.49
C GLU A 70 11.27 -9.50 -6.96
N MET A 71 11.26 -10.71 -6.39
CA MET A 71 11.19 -10.88 -4.94
C MET A 71 12.47 -10.48 -4.22
N GLU A 72 13.63 -10.67 -4.86
CA GLU A 72 14.94 -10.23 -4.37
C GLU A 72 15.08 -8.70 -4.46
N SER A 73 14.56 -8.08 -5.54
CA SER A 73 14.59 -6.62 -5.72
C SER A 73 13.64 -5.87 -4.78
N CYS A 74 12.63 -6.56 -4.22
CA CYS A 74 11.79 -6.02 -3.16
C CYS A 74 12.52 -5.99 -1.81
N THR A 75 13.26 -4.92 -1.53
CA THR A 75 13.91 -4.73 -0.23
C THR A 75 12.93 -4.18 0.82
N LEU A 76 12.92 -4.81 1.99
CA LEU A 76 12.20 -4.34 3.18
C LEU A 76 13.18 -3.59 4.08
N THR A 77 12.94 -2.30 4.31
CA THR A 77 13.74 -1.50 5.24
C THR A 77 13.08 -1.51 6.61
N ILE A 78 13.75 -2.05 7.62
CA ILE A 78 13.26 -2.05 9.01
C ILE A 78 13.92 -0.92 9.77
N LEU A 79 13.12 -0.03 10.33
CA LEU A 79 13.56 1.02 11.24
C LEU A 79 13.68 0.49 12.67
N ASN A 80 14.37 1.25 13.53
CA ASN A 80 14.48 0.90 14.93
C ASN A 80 13.11 0.89 15.61
N LEU A 81 12.89 -0.10 16.47
CA LEU A 81 11.65 -0.22 17.22
C LEU A 81 11.44 1.01 18.13
N VAL A 82 10.23 1.57 18.08
CA VAL A 82 9.81 2.65 18.97
C VAL A 82 8.96 2.05 20.09
N ALA A 83 9.44 2.18 21.32
CA ALA A 83 8.71 1.77 22.52
C ALA A 83 7.84 2.93 23.01
N VAL A 84 6.56 2.67 23.26
CA VAL A 84 5.54 3.71 23.55
C VAL A 84 4.69 3.29 24.75
N ASN A 85 4.55 4.18 25.73
CA ASN A 85 3.48 4.09 26.72
C ASN A 85 2.18 4.67 26.13
N CYS A 86 1.19 3.81 25.88
CA CYS A 86 -0.09 4.23 25.28
C CYS A 86 -0.98 5.03 26.24
N THR A 87 -0.67 5.08 27.53
CA THR A 87 -1.38 5.89 28.53
C THR A 87 -0.82 7.31 28.63
N ASP A 88 0.41 7.57 28.16
CA ASP A 88 1.02 8.89 28.16
C ASP A 88 0.87 9.56 26.78
N HIS A 89 0.13 10.66 26.72
CA HIS A 89 -0.06 11.42 25.50
C HIS A 89 1.27 11.96 24.91
N ARG A 90 2.28 12.21 25.76
CA ARG A 90 3.60 12.69 25.32
C ARG A 90 4.33 11.63 24.50
N ASP A 91 4.21 10.37 24.89
CA ASP A 91 4.80 9.24 24.16
C ASP A 91 4.11 9.03 22.81
N ILE A 92 2.79 9.23 22.75
CA ILE A 92 2.05 9.23 21.48
C ILE A 92 2.53 10.38 20.57
N LYS A 93 2.74 11.58 21.13
CA LYS A 93 3.29 12.72 20.37
C LYS A 93 4.72 12.49 19.91
N LYS A 94 5.54 11.80 20.70
CA LYS A 94 6.88 11.37 20.30
C LYS A 94 6.82 10.38 19.13
N LEU A 95 5.91 9.40 19.17
CA LEU A 95 5.70 8.48 18.05
C LEU A 95 5.26 9.23 16.78
N GLU A 96 4.30 10.16 16.91
CA GLU A 96 3.85 11.01 15.79
C GLU A 96 5.03 11.79 15.18
N ALA A 97 5.86 12.43 16.01
CA ALA A 97 7.04 13.16 15.55
C ALA A 97 8.05 12.24 14.84
N THR A 98 8.28 11.03 15.38
CA THR A 98 9.19 10.04 14.80
C THR A 98 8.70 9.56 13.43
N ILE A 99 7.40 9.30 13.28
CA ILE A 99 6.79 8.95 11.99
C ILE A 99 6.95 10.10 10.99
N LEU A 100 6.67 11.34 11.41
CA LEU A 100 6.81 12.51 10.55
C LEU A 100 8.26 12.76 10.11
N GLU A 101 9.23 12.51 10.98
CA GLU A 101 10.66 12.58 10.64
C GLU A 101 11.03 11.55 9.58
N HIS A 102 10.62 10.29 9.77
CA HIS A 102 10.92 9.23 8.81
C HIS A 102 10.23 9.44 7.45
N VAL A 103 8.97 9.87 7.44
CA VAL A 103 8.22 10.13 6.20
C VAL A 103 8.81 11.31 5.41
N LYS A 104 9.55 12.22 6.05
CA LYS A 104 10.25 13.32 5.37
C LYS A 104 11.66 12.97 4.90
N ASN A 105 12.18 11.81 5.30
CA ASN A 105 13.52 11.38 4.94
C ASN A 105 13.55 10.96 3.46
N GLU A 106 14.31 11.69 2.65
CA GLU A 106 14.43 11.49 1.20
C GLU A 106 15.14 10.17 0.84
N GLU A 107 15.99 9.65 1.73
CA GLU A 107 16.65 8.35 1.53
C GLU A 107 15.67 7.19 1.72
N LEU A 108 14.77 7.29 2.71
CA LEU A 108 13.74 6.29 2.96
C LEU A 108 12.58 6.38 1.96
N PHE A 109 12.21 7.59 1.59
CA PHE A 109 11.11 7.86 0.67
C PHE A 109 11.51 8.90 -0.39
N PRO A 110 12.21 8.46 -1.46
CA PRO A 110 12.65 9.36 -2.55
C PRO A 110 11.49 10.10 -3.24
N GLU A 111 10.29 9.53 -3.17
CA GLU A 111 9.07 10.10 -3.77
C GLU A 111 8.60 11.38 -3.07
N VAL A 112 9.07 11.67 -1.85
CA VAL A 112 8.67 12.84 -1.04
C VAL A 112 9.08 14.16 -1.68
N VAL A 113 10.23 14.19 -2.36
CA VAL A 113 10.71 15.38 -3.08
C VAL A 113 10.16 15.50 -4.50
N ARG A 114 9.43 14.48 -4.98
CA ARG A 114 8.93 14.48 -6.35
C ARG A 114 7.87 15.56 -6.53
N VAL A 115 8.20 16.58 -7.32
CA VAL A 115 7.23 17.61 -7.71
C VAL A 115 6.31 17.03 -8.78
N LEU A 116 5.03 16.90 -8.45
CA LEU A 116 4.01 16.50 -9.41
C LEU A 116 3.63 17.67 -10.31
N PRO A 117 3.35 17.42 -11.61
CA PRO A 117 2.77 18.42 -12.48
C PRO A 117 1.47 18.99 -11.89
N PRO A 118 1.19 20.31 -12.04
CA PRO A 118 0.00 20.94 -11.45
C PRO A 118 -1.33 20.27 -11.82
N VAL A 119 -1.40 19.67 -13.02
CA VAL A 119 -2.58 18.94 -13.51
C VAL A 119 -2.96 17.75 -12.61
N TYR A 120 -2.00 17.09 -11.96
CA TYR A 120 -2.27 15.96 -11.06
C TYR A 120 -3.09 16.43 -9.86
N ARG A 121 -2.67 17.53 -9.22
CA ARG A 121 -3.38 18.12 -8.08
C ARG A 121 -4.76 18.64 -8.49
N GLN A 122 -4.88 19.18 -9.70
CA GLN A 122 -6.16 19.65 -10.22
C GLN A 122 -7.15 18.51 -10.45
N VAL A 123 -6.69 17.39 -11.04
CA VAL A 123 -7.50 16.18 -11.23
C VAL A 123 -7.86 15.56 -9.88
N GLU A 124 -6.92 15.48 -8.94
CA GLU A 124 -7.15 15.01 -7.57
C GLU A 124 -8.27 15.82 -6.89
N ALA A 125 -8.15 17.16 -6.86
CA ALA A 125 -9.16 18.02 -6.27
C ALA A 125 -10.53 17.82 -6.95
N ALA A 126 -10.54 17.69 -8.28
CA ALA A 126 -11.75 17.45 -9.03
C ALA A 126 -12.40 16.11 -8.71
N ILE A 127 -11.61 15.04 -8.55
CA ILE A 127 -12.08 13.72 -8.15
C ILE A 127 -12.65 13.77 -6.73
N VAL A 128 -11.99 14.45 -5.79
CA VAL A 128 -12.47 14.59 -4.41
C VAL A 128 -13.82 15.31 -4.37
N ASP A 129 -13.98 16.38 -5.17
CA ASP A 129 -15.26 17.08 -5.28
C ASP A 129 -16.37 16.19 -5.87
N ILE A 130 -16.06 15.44 -6.93
CA ILE A 130 -17.00 14.51 -7.57
C ILE A 130 -17.40 13.42 -6.58
N ALA A 131 -16.43 12.82 -5.87
CA ALA A 131 -16.66 11.76 -4.89
C ALA A 131 -17.52 12.22 -3.70
N ARG A 132 -17.60 13.52 -3.42
CA ARG A 132 -18.45 14.10 -2.38
C ARG A 132 -19.83 14.52 -2.88
N SER A 133 -20.08 14.48 -4.18
CA SER A 133 -21.38 14.84 -4.75
C SER A 133 -22.44 13.77 -4.47
N GLU A 134 -23.71 14.17 -4.45
CA GLU A 134 -24.85 13.25 -4.26
C GLU A 134 -24.91 12.16 -5.35
N GLU A 135 -24.39 12.44 -6.55
CA GLU A 135 -24.29 11.50 -7.68
C GLU A 135 -23.42 10.27 -7.34
N MET A 136 -22.57 10.35 -6.30
CA MET A 136 -21.66 9.28 -5.88
C MET A 136 -22.10 8.53 -4.61
N ALA A 137 -23.23 8.92 -4.00
CA ALA A 137 -23.67 8.40 -2.71
C ALA A 137 -24.05 6.91 -2.73
N ASP A 138 -24.45 6.37 -3.88
CA ASP A 138 -25.03 5.02 -3.96
C ASP A 138 -23.99 3.90 -4.14
N HIS A 139 -22.94 4.14 -4.93
CA HIS A 139 -21.98 3.08 -5.27
C HIS A 139 -20.50 3.51 -5.33
N GLY A 140 -20.18 4.82 -5.30
CA GLY A 140 -18.78 5.29 -5.25
C GLY A 140 -17.90 4.88 -6.45
N MET A 141 -18.51 4.47 -7.55
CA MET A 141 -17.85 4.03 -8.79
C MET A 141 -18.24 4.92 -9.96
N MET A 142 -17.35 5.09 -10.92
CA MET A 142 -17.60 5.87 -12.12
C MET A 142 -16.94 5.23 -13.34
N ASP A 143 -17.63 5.25 -14.48
CA ASP A 143 -17.03 4.86 -15.75
C ASP A 143 -15.90 5.84 -16.14
N LEU A 144 -14.79 5.31 -16.65
CA LEU A 144 -13.60 6.07 -16.99
C LEU A 144 -13.86 7.13 -18.06
N GLN A 145 -14.67 6.82 -19.07
CA GLN A 145 -15.02 7.79 -20.12
C GLN A 145 -15.93 8.88 -19.57
N TYR A 146 -16.88 8.52 -18.71
CA TYR A 146 -17.74 9.48 -18.04
C TYR A 146 -16.94 10.40 -17.11
N LEU A 147 -16.01 9.85 -16.32
CA LEU A 147 -15.09 10.60 -15.47
C LEU A 147 -14.27 11.60 -16.30
N LEU A 148 -13.68 11.15 -17.42
CA LEU A 148 -12.96 12.04 -18.33
C LEU A 148 -13.85 13.20 -18.80
N SER A 149 -15.09 12.91 -19.21
CA SER A 149 -16.01 13.96 -19.67
C SER A 149 -16.33 14.99 -18.58
N LYS A 150 -16.53 14.56 -17.32
CA LYS A 150 -16.77 15.43 -16.17
C LYS A 150 -15.54 16.27 -15.82
N LEU A 151 -14.35 15.68 -15.90
CA LEU A 151 -13.09 16.39 -15.67
C LEU A 151 -12.89 17.46 -16.75
N SER A 152 -13.09 17.12 -18.03
CA SER A 152 -12.92 18.04 -19.16
C SER A 152 -13.90 19.24 -19.14
N GLN A 153 -15.02 19.15 -18.43
CA GLN A 153 -15.92 20.29 -18.22
C GLN A 153 -15.30 21.38 -17.32
N ARG A 154 -14.27 21.05 -16.53
CA ARG A 154 -13.58 22.04 -15.70
C ARG A 154 -12.63 22.86 -16.56
N LYS A 155 -12.69 24.19 -16.44
CA LYS A 155 -11.88 25.14 -17.24
C LYS A 155 -10.38 24.81 -17.29
N HIS A 156 -9.82 24.32 -16.18
CA HIS A 156 -8.40 24.00 -16.05
C HIS A 156 -8.02 22.59 -16.57
N LEU A 157 -9.00 21.75 -16.92
CA LEU A 157 -8.81 20.38 -17.42
C LEU A 157 -9.42 20.17 -18.82
N ALA A 158 -9.82 21.23 -19.52
CA ALA A 158 -10.45 21.12 -20.84
C ALA A 158 -9.59 20.38 -21.89
N GLY A 159 -8.26 20.40 -21.73
CA GLY A 159 -7.30 19.67 -22.57
C GLY A 159 -6.85 18.32 -22.01
N LEU A 160 -7.48 17.80 -20.95
CA LEU A 160 -7.12 16.52 -20.36
C LEU A 160 -7.42 15.38 -21.33
N GLY A 161 -6.38 14.71 -21.81
CA GLY A 161 -6.48 13.51 -22.66
C GLY A 161 -6.68 12.23 -21.84
N ARG A 162 -7.12 11.17 -22.51
CA ARG A 162 -7.30 9.84 -21.89
C ARG A 162 -5.99 9.29 -21.32
N GLU A 163 -4.91 9.32 -22.09
CA GLU A 163 -3.62 8.74 -21.69
C GLU A 163 -3.08 9.42 -20.42
N LEU A 164 -3.11 10.75 -20.40
CA LEU A 164 -2.70 11.53 -19.23
C LEU A 164 -3.61 11.24 -18.01
N LEU A 165 -4.92 11.07 -18.22
CA LEU A 165 -5.82 10.67 -17.14
C LEU A 165 -5.45 9.28 -16.60
N GLN A 166 -5.12 8.31 -17.46
CA GLN A 166 -4.70 6.97 -17.03
C GLN A 166 -3.42 7.03 -16.20
N ASP A 167 -2.42 7.82 -16.60
CA ASP A 167 -1.21 8.03 -15.81
C ASP A 167 -1.50 8.63 -14.44
N ILE A 168 -2.38 9.64 -14.40
CA ILE A 168 -2.82 10.25 -13.14
C ILE A 168 -3.57 9.22 -12.29
N LEU A 169 -4.46 8.40 -12.87
CA LEU A 169 -5.20 7.37 -12.14
C LEU A 169 -4.29 6.27 -11.59
N ARG A 170 -3.25 5.85 -12.32
CA ARG A 170 -2.22 4.93 -11.79
C ARG A 170 -1.55 5.52 -10.55
N TYR A 171 -1.19 6.80 -10.61
CA TYR A 171 -0.63 7.50 -9.46
C TYR A 171 -1.62 7.59 -8.29
N LEU A 172 -2.86 8.02 -8.54
CA LEU A 172 -3.91 8.13 -7.52
C LEU A 172 -4.27 6.77 -6.90
N HIS A 173 -4.20 5.71 -7.69
CA HIS A 173 -4.34 4.33 -7.24
C HIS A 173 -3.20 3.93 -6.31
N ARG A 174 -1.95 4.21 -6.69
CA ARG A 174 -0.76 3.90 -5.88
C ARG A 174 -0.78 4.58 -4.51
N ILE A 175 -1.30 5.80 -4.41
CA ILE A 175 -1.45 6.52 -3.12
C ILE A 175 -2.75 6.17 -2.37
N GLY A 176 -3.60 5.32 -2.95
CA GLY A 176 -4.84 4.84 -2.32
C GLY A 176 -6.00 5.85 -2.30
N LEU A 177 -5.93 6.94 -3.06
CA LEU A 177 -7.04 7.90 -3.18
C LEU A 177 -8.21 7.28 -3.97
N VAL A 178 -7.89 6.52 -5.01
CA VAL A 178 -8.85 5.79 -5.84
C VAL A 178 -8.44 4.33 -5.97
N VAL A 179 -9.34 3.48 -6.45
CA VAL A 179 -8.98 2.13 -6.91
C VAL A 179 -9.33 2.01 -8.38
N TRP A 180 -8.39 1.52 -9.19
CA TRP A 180 -8.61 1.27 -10.61
C TRP A 180 -7.86 0.01 -11.02
N TYR A 181 -8.60 -0.97 -11.54
CA TYR A 181 -8.06 -2.27 -11.92
C TYR A 181 -7.78 -2.29 -13.43
N GLU A 182 -6.67 -1.65 -13.83
CA GLU A 182 -6.28 -1.56 -15.24
C GLU A 182 -6.06 -2.93 -15.89
N GLU A 183 -5.55 -3.91 -15.14
CA GLU A 183 -5.23 -5.24 -15.67
C GLU A 183 -6.44 -6.20 -15.74
N ILE A 184 -7.57 -5.84 -15.11
CA ILE A 184 -8.77 -6.68 -15.08
C ILE A 184 -9.74 -6.18 -16.15
N LYS A 185 -9.82 -6.89 -17.29
CA LYS A 185 -10.64 -6.50 -18.45
C LYS A 185 -12.09 -6.11 -18.13
N HIS A 186 -12.72 -6.74 -17.14
CA HIS A 186 -14.10 -6.42 -16.75
C HIS A 186 -14.23 -5.17 -15.89
N LEU A 187 -13.14 -4.66 -15.33
CA LEU A 187 -13.08 -3.50 -14.44
C LEU A 187 -12.21 -2.37 -14.99
N GLU A 188 -11.56 -2.55 -16.15
CA GLU A 188 -10.64 -1.57 -16.74
C GLU A 188 -11.33 -0.23 -17.05
N SER A 189 -12.65 -0.25 -17.32
CA SER A 189 -13.46 0.95 -17.53
C SER A 189 -14.04 1.53 -16.23
N THR A 190 -13.89 0.86 -15.09
CA THR A 190 -14.53 1.27 -13.82
C THR A 190 -13.50 1.83 -12.84
N VAL A 191 -13.68 3.10 -12.45
CA VAL A 191 -12.86 3.77 -11.45
C VAL A 191 -13.63 3.87 -10.14
N PHE A 192 -13.05 3.36 -9.06
CA PHE A 192 -13.61 3.44 -7.71
C PHE A 192 -13.09 4.71 -7.04
N LEU A 193 -13.89 5.77 -7.04
CA LEU A 193 -13.53 7.07 -6.48
C LEU A 193 -13.60 7.09 -4.95
N GLN A 194 -14.35 6.13 -4.36
CA GLN A 194 -14.43 5.92 -2.92
C GLN A 194 -13.97 4.51 -2.56
N PRO A 195 -12.66 4.29 -2.32
CA PRO A 195 -12.14 2.96 -1.96
C PRO A 195 -12.79 2.33 -0.73
N THR A 196 -13.33 3.13 0.19
CA THR A 196 -14.06 2.67 1.37
C THR A 196 -15.29 1.84 1.03
N PHE A 197 -15.95 2.11 -0.10
CA PHE A 197 -17.11 1.34 -0.56
C PHE A 197 -16.72 -0.12 -0.83
N LEU A 198 -15.59 -0.36 -1.51
CA LEU A 198 -15.06 -1.70 -1.74
C LEU A 198 -14.83 -2.45 -0.43
N ILE A 199 -14.23 -1.78 0.56
CA ILE A 199 -13.98 -2.37 1.89
C ILE A 199 -15.31 -2.79 2.53
N THR A 200 -16.33 -1.93 2.48
CA THR A 200 -17.66 -2.23 3.02
C THR A 200 -18.30 -3.41 2.30
N MET A 201 -18.27 -3.44 0.97
CA MET A 201 -18.81 -4.54 0.16
C MET A 201 -18.13 -5.88 0.44
N PHE A 202 -16.80 -5.89 0.56
CA PHE A 202 -16.06 -7.09 0.93
C PHE A 202 -16.36 -7.53 2.35
N LYS A 203 -16.45 -6.60 3.31
CA LYS A 203 -16.84 -6.92 4.69
C LYS A 203 -18.21 -7.60 4.76
N VAL A 204 -19.20 -7.07 4.03
CA VAL A 204 -20.54 -7.67 3.95
C VAL A 204 -20.49 -9.05 3.30
N SER A 205 -19.80 -9.19 2.17
CA SER A 205 -19.74 -10.45 1.42
C SER A 205 -19.02 -11.57 2.19
N VAL A 206 -17.91 -11.23 2.88
CA VAL A 206 -17.18 -12.18 3.74
C VAL A 206 -17.99 -12.48 5.02
N GLY A 207 -18.62 -11.46 5.61
CA GLY A 207 -19.49 -11.60 6.78
C GLY A 207 -20.70 -12.50 6.52
N ILE A 208 -21.32 -12.40 5.36
CA ILE A 208 -22.44 -13.28 4.93
C ILE A 208 -21.97 -14.73 4.78
N ARG A 209 -20.77 -14.97 4.22
CA ARG A 209 -20.22 -16.34 4.09
C ARG A 209 -19.94 -17.00 5.43
N THR A 210 -19.57 -16.25 6.46
CA THR A 210 -19.43 -16.80 7.82
C THR A 210 -20.76 -17.21 8.42
N ILE A 211 -21.85 -16.50 8.16
CA ILE A 211 -23.18 -16.81 8.70
C ILE A 211 -23.83 -17.99 7.96
N SER A 212 -23.62 -18.13 6.64
CA SER A 212 -24.16 -19.25 5.86
C SER A 212 -23.43 -20.59 6.08
N SER A 213 -22.35 -20.61 6.86
CA SER A 213 -21.65 -21.85 7.25
C SER A 213 -22.15 -22.47 8.56
N THR A 214 -23.10 -21.79 9.22
CA THR A 214 -23.74 -22.26 10.46
C THR A 214 -25.24 -22.43 10.25
N GLU A 215 -25.65 -23.34 9.36
CA GLU A 215 -27.00 -23.91 9.42
C GLU A 215 -26.91 -25.32 10.03
N PRO A 216 -27.72 -25.64 11.07
CA PRO A 216 -27.77 -26.97 11.64
C PRO A 216 -28.43 -27.91 10.63
N LYS A 217 -27.75 -29.00 10.28
CA LYS A 217 -28.39 -30.13 9.60
C LYS A 217 -29.46 -30.73 10.52
N PRO A 218 -30.61 -31.17 9.96
CA PRO A 218 -31.72 -31.75 10.72
C PRO A 218 -31.34 -33.06 11.42
#